data_AF-A0A8X6M5Q0-F1
#
_entry.id   AF-A0A8X6M5Q0-F1
#
_cell.length_a   1.000
_cell.length_b   1.000
_cell.length_c   1.000
_cell.angle_alpha   90.00
_cell.angle_beta   90.00
_cell.angle_gamma   90.00
#
_symmetry.space_group_name_H-M   'P 1'
#
loop_
_entity.id
_entity.type
_entity.pdbx_description
1 polymer ?
#
loop_
_entity_poly.entity_id
_entity_poly.type
_entity_poly.pdbx_seq_one_letter_code
_entity_poly.pdbx_strand_id
1 'polypeptide(L)'
;MAVYNGGVEPSMRSQLRYRWQGLVSAGTVPEVLSSIMTMVRKDARRTDRAVKFYDGPDDNSNIRALFNILTTYAVNHQNVSYCQGMSDLLSPILYVMKKESEAYVCFCGLMQRMQANFKPESRIIKTGFRHLRK
;
A
#
# COMPACT_ATOMS: atom_id res chain seq x y z
N MET A 1 -6.61 27.75 20.86
CA MET A 1 -6.08 27.88 19.48
C MET A 1 -4.79 27.07 19.43
N ALA A 2 -4.84 25.79 19.04
CA ALA A 2 -3.66 24.93 19.02
C ALA A 2 -2.92 25.14 17.70
N VAL A 3 -1.77 25.79 17.81
CA VAL A 3 -0.83 26.00 16.71
C VAL A 3 -0.15 24.67 16.44
N TYR A 4 -0.41 24.07 15.28
CA TYR A 4 0.25 22.84 14.82
C TYR A 4 1.72 23.14 14.51
N ASN A 5 2.60 22.93 15.49
CA ASN A 5 4.05 22.97 15.29
C ASN A 5 4.56 21.58 14.89
N GLY A 6 5.41 21.57 13.87
CA GLY A 6 5.90 20.39 13.17
C GLY A 6 6.79 19.49 14.03
N GLY A 7 6.71 18.20 13.71
CA GLY A 7 7.50 17.15 14.35
C GLY A 7 6.66 15.89 14.52
N VAL A 8 6.34 15.22 13.42
CA VAL A 8 5.79 13.85 13.53
C VAL A 8 6.93 12.96 13.99
N GLU A 9 6.91 12.61 15.27
CA GLU A 9 7.84 11.74 15.99
C GLU A 9 8.23 10.52 15.13
N PRO A 10 9.52 10.33 14.77
CA PRO A 10 10.00 9.23 13.93
C PRO A 10 9.72 7.83 14.50
N SER A 11 9.49 7.70 15.82
CA SER A 11 9.28 6.41 16.47
C SER A 11 7.97 5.73 16.05
N MET A 12 6.88 6.48 15.88
CA MET A 12 5.58 5.88 15.57
C MET A 12 5.52 5.35 14.13
N ARG A 13 6.22 6.00 13.19
CA ARG A 13 6.27 5.57 11.77
C ARG A 13 7.09 4.29 11.57
N SER A 14 8.12 4.10 12.38
CA SER A 14 8.94 2.88 12.39
C SER A 14 8.20 1.72 13.09
N GLN A 15 7.40 2.01 14.12
CA GLN A 15 6.63 1.00 14.86
C GLN A 15 5.55 0.30 14.01
N LEU A 16 4.98 0.96 12.99
CA LEU A 16 3.89 0.40 12.18
C LEU A 16 4.29 -0.87 11.40
N ARG A 17 5.57 -0.99 11.03
CA ARG A 17 6.12 -2.14 10.29
C ARG A 17 6.50 -3.28 11.22
N TYR A 18 6.91 -2.94 12.44
CA TYR A 18 7.40 -3.87 13.46
C TYR A 18 6.39 -4.98 13.76
N ARG A 19 5.08 -4.64 13.75
CA ARG A 19 4.01 -5.59 14.06
C ARG A 19 4.00 -6.81 13.14
N TRP A 20 4.04 -6.61 11.82
CA TRP A 20 4.00 -7.74 10.88
C TRP A 20 5.39 -8.28 10.56
N GLN A 21 6.43 -7.43 10.58
CA GLN A 21 7.80 -7.87 10.38
C GLN A 21 8.27 -8.78 11.53
N GLY A 22 7.91 -8.48 12.77
CA GLY A 22 8.20 -9.34 13.92
C GLY A 22 7.58 -10.72 13.81
N LEU A 23 6.32 -10.81 13.33
CA LEU A 23 5.65 -12.09 13.07
C LEU A 23 6.33 -12.90 11.97
N VAL A 24 6.82 -12.22 10.92
CA VAL A 24 7.60 -12.86 9.85
C VAL A 24 8.94 -13.38 10.36
N SER A 25 9.68 -12.57 11.14
CA SER A 25 10.95 -12.97 11.72
C SER A 25 10.82 -14.10 12.75
N ALA A 26 9.72 -14.16 13.47
CA ALA A 26 9.42 -15.23 14.43
C ALA A 26 8.93 -16.53 13.76
N GLY A 27 8.72 -16.54 12.44
CA GLY A 27 8.16 -17.69 11.71
C GLY A 27 6.68 -17.96 11.98
N THR A 28 6.01 -17.10 12.75
CA THR A 28 4.60 -17.23 13.15
C THR A 28 3.72 -16.31 12.30
N VAL A 29 3.76 -16.47 10.98
CA VAL A 29 2.96 -15.65 10.04
C VAL A 29 1.53 -16.20 9.97
N PRO A 30 0.51 -15.45 10.41
CA PRO A 30 -0.88 -15.90 10.27
C PRO A 30 -1.24 -16.09 8.79
N GLU A 31 -2.10 -17.06 8.48
CA GLU A 31 -2.51 -17.38 7.10
C GLU A 31 -3.04 -16.17 6.33
N VAL A 32 -3.84 -15.33 7.01
CA VAL A 32 -4.38 -14.08 6.44
C VAL A 32 -3.25 -13.12 6.04
N LEU A 33 -2.22 -12.97 6.88
CA LEU A 33 -1.07 -12.12 6.57
C LEU A 33 -0.26 -12.70 5.40
N SER A 34 -0.06 -14.01 5.37
CA SER A 34 0.61 -14.70 4.26
C SER A 34 -0.14 -14.48 2.92
N SER A 35 -1.46 -14.55 2.96
CA SER A 35 -2.33 -14.28 1.81
C SER A 35 -2.20 -12.84 1.32
N ILE A 36 -2.26 -11.86 2.24
CA ILE A 36 -2.06 -10.44 1.92
C ILE A 36 -0.69 -10.21 1.29
N MET A 37 0.38 -10.70 1.91
CA MET A 37 1.74 -10.54 1.41
C MET A 37 1.90 -11.17 0.01
N THR A 38 1.24 -12.30 -0.25
CA THR A 38 1.27 -12.94 -1.56
C THR A 38 0.60 -12.07 -2.64
N MET A 39 -0.59 -11.51 -2.34
CA MET A 39 -1.28 -10.61 -3.26
C MET A 39 -0.47 -9.34 -3.54
N VAL A 40 0.01 -8.68 -2.48
CA VAL A 40 0.81 -7.46 -2.58
C VAL A 40 2.10 -7.72 -3.38
N ARG A 41 2.79 -8.84 -3.14
CA ARG A 41 4.02 -9.17 -3.86
C ARG A 41 3.79 -9.37 -5.35
N LYS A 42 2.70 -10.06 -5.72
CA LYS A 42 2.33 -10.26 -7.13
C LYS A 42 2.05 -8.93 -7.81
N ASP A 43 1.31 -8.04 -7.14
CA ASP A 43 0.95 -6.73 -7.70
C ASP A 43 2.13 -5.76 -7.77
N ALA A 44 2.98 -5.70 -6.74
CA ALA A 44 4.15 -4.83 -6.73
C ALA A 44 5.11 -5.14 -7.89
N ARG A 45 5.33 -6.43 -8.21
CA ARG A 45 6.22 -6.87 -9.32
C ARG A 45 5.74 -6.43 -10.71
N ARG A 46 4.45 -6.18 -10.89
CA ARG A 46 3.87 -5.78 -12.18
C ARG A 46 3.60 -4.29 -12.30
N THR A 47 3.66 -3.53 -11.21
CA THR A 47 3.33 -2.09 -11.20
C THR A 47 4.43 -1.25 -11.85
N ASP A 48 4.02 -0.42 -12.83
CA ASP A 48 4.80 0.64 -13.48
C ASP A 48 6.22 0.28 -13.94
N ARG A 49 6.40 -0.97 -14.41
CA ARG A 49 7.71 -1.51 -14.83
C ARG A 49 8.35 -0.79 -16.02
N ALA A 50 7.57 -0.06 -16.81
CA ALA A 50 8.09 0.81 -17.87
C ALA A 50 8.76 2.08 -17.33
N VAL A 51 8.55 2.44 -16.06
CA VAL A 51 9.15 3.61 -15.42
C VAL A 51 10.51 3.21 -14.84
N LYS A 52 11.58 3.93 -15.21
CA LYS A 52 12.96 3.67 -14.72
C LYS A 52 13.08 3.56 -13.20
N PHE A 53 12.20 4.23 -12.45
CA PHE A 53 12.15 4.16 -11.00
C PHE A 53 11.78 2.75 -10.48
N TYR A 54 10.96 2.00 -11.22
CA TYR A 54 10.55 0.63 -10.88
C TYR A 54 11.21 -0.43 -11.73
N ASP A 55 12.04 -0.05 -12.70
CA ASP A 55 12.80 -0.95 -13.56
C ASP A 55 13.86 -1.76 -12.78
N GLY A 56 14.39 -2.81 -13.39
CA GLY A 56 15.40 -3.69 -12.80
C GLY A 56 14.81 -4.87 -12.02
N PRO A 57 15.58 -5.56 -11.17
CA PRO A 57 15.13 -6.77 -10.48
C PRO A 57 13.85 -6.59 -9.65
N ASP A 58 13.10 -7.68 -9.48
CA ASP A 58 11.84 -7.72 -8.70
C ASP A 58 12.04 -7.41 -7.20
N ASP A 59 13.27 -7.36 -6.74
CA ASP A 59 13.66 -7.01 -5.39
C ASP A 59 14.37 -5.66 -5.32
N ASN A 60 14.21 -4.79 -6.32
CA ASN A 60 14.74 -3.43 -6.23
C ASN A 60 14.12 -2.67 -5.03
N SER A 61 14.82 -1.63 -4.56
CA SER A 61 14.42 -0.88 -3.36
C SER A 61 13.03 -0.25 -3.47
N ASN A 62 12.60 0.17 -4.67
CA ASN A 62 11.32 0.84 -4.89
C ASN A 62 10.15 -0.15 -4.93
N ILE A 63 10.34 -1.35 -5.47
CA ILE A 63 9.38 -2.46 -5.42
C ILE A 63 9.27 -2.97 -3.98
N ARG A 64 10.38 -3.06 -3.24
CA ARG A 64 10.36 -3.35 -1.80
C ARG A 64 9.59 -2.28 -1.01
N ALA A 65 9.78 -1.01 -1.34
CA ALA A 65 9.04 0.09 -0.72
C ALA A 65 7.52 0.01 -1.01
N LEU A 66 7.10 -0.29 -2.25
CA LEU A 66 5.70 -0.58 -2.57
C LEU A 66 5.16 -1.71 -1.68
N PHE A 67 5.88 -2.83 -1.63
CA PHE A 67 5.49 -4.00 -0.85
C PHE A 67 5.31 -3.65 0.64
N ASN A 68 6.29 -2.93 1.22
CA ASN A 68 6.27 -2.57 2.63
C ASN A 68 5.10 -1.64 2.97
N ILE A 69 4.87 -0.60 2.17
CA ILE A 69 3.78 0.36 2.41
C ILE A 69 2.42 -0.33 2.33
N LEU A 70 2.18 -1.11 1.27
CA LEU A 70 0.89 -1.78 1.05
C LEU A 70 0.60 -2.83 2.13
N THR A 71 1.60 -3.63 2.50
CA THR A 71 1.49 -4.62 3.58
C THR A 71 1.22 -3.91 4.92
N THR A 72 1.96 -2.84 5.20
CA THR A 72 1.76 -2.05 6.43
C THR A 72 0.39 -1.39 6.47
N TYR A 73 -0.12 -0.89 5.34
CA TYR A 73 -1.47 -0.35 5.25
C TYR A 73 -2.52 -1.42 5.56
N ALA A 74 -2.44 -2.58 4.89
CA ALA A 74 -3.40 -3.67 5.02
C ALA A 74 -3.51 -4.21 6.45
N VAL A 75 -2.37 -4.38 7.13
CA VAL A 75 -2.32 -4.86 8.51
C VAL A 75 -2.93 -3.85 9.50
N ASN A 76 -2.74 -2.56 9.26
CA ASN A 76 -3.24 -1.51 10.16
C ASN A 76 -4.69 -1.07 9.84
N HIS A 77 -5.23 -1.38 8.65
CA HIS A 77 -6.58 -1.01 8.22
C HIS A 77 -7.39 -2.25 7.82
N GLN A 78 -7.58 -3.20 8.73
CA GLN A 78 -8.18 -4.51 8.45
C GLN A 78 -9.58 -4.45 7.82
N ASN A 79 -10.37 -3.41 8.10
CA ASN A 79 -11.70 -3.20 7.51
C ASN A 79 -11.68 -3.01 5.99
N VAL A 80 -10.57 -2.50 5.45
CA VAL A 80 -10.36 -2.30 4.01
C VAL A 80 -9.38 -3.36 3.50
N SER A 81 -8.31 -3.61 4.26
CA SER A 81 -7.18 -4.47 3.92
C SER A 81 -6.55 -4.10 2.58
N TYR A 82 -5.78 -5.00 1.98
CA TYR A 82 -5.28 -4.85 0.62
C TYR A 82 -6.32 -5.29 -0.40
N CYS A 83 -6.54 -4.48 -1.44
CA CYS A 83 -7.30 -4.86 -2.61
C CYS A 83 -6.48 -4.62 -3.87
N GLN A 84 -6.74 -5.44 -4.91
CA GLN A 84 -6.08 -5.31 -6.20
C GLN A 84 -6.25 -3.89 -6.77
N GLY A 85 -5.15 -3.32 -7.28
CA GLY A 85 -5.12 -1.96 -7.84
C GLY A 85 -4.64 -0.88 -6.86
N MET A 86 -4.53 -1.20 -5.56
CA MET A 86 -3.93 -0.26 -4.60
C MET A 86 -2.44 0.00 -4.88
N SER A 87 -1.72 -0.95 -5.48
CA SER A 87 -0.33 -0.76 -5.91
C SER A 87 -0.20 0.33 -6.97
N ASP A 88 -1.15 0.37 -7.92
CA ASP A 88 -1.17 1.34 -9.01
C ASP A 88 -1.55 2.74 -8.50
N LEU A 89 -2.31 2.83 -7.40
CA LEU A 89 -2.54 4.10 -6.70
C LEU A 89 -1.33 4.59 -5.91
N LEU A 90 -0.60 3.67 -5.26
CA LEU A 90 0.55 4.01 -4.45
C LEU A 90 1.76 4.42 -5.31
N SER A 91 1.95 3.79 -6.45
CA SER A 91 3.09 3.99 -7.33
C SER A 91 3.41 5.46 -7.64
N PRO A 92 2.48 6.29 -8.16
CA PRO A 92 2.75 7.70 -8.42
C PRO A 92 3.09 8.48 -7.13
N ILE A 93 2.50 8.12 -5.99
CA ILE A 93 2.79 8.77 -4.70
C ILE A 93 4.24 8.47 -4.30
N LEU A 94 4.64 7.20 -4.33
CA LEU A 94 5.99 6.80 -3.99
C LEU A 94 7.02 7.37 -4.97
N TYR A 95 6.66 7.44 -6.26
CA TYR A 95 7.48 8.09 -7.26
C TYR A 95 7.72 9.57 -6.95
N VAL A 96 6.72 10.33 -6.49
CA VAL A 96 6.90 11.75 -6.15
C VAL A 96 7.63 11.92 -4.81
N MET A 97 7.22 11.18 -3.79
CA MET A 97 7.76 11.35 -2.43
C MET A 97 9.19 10.81 -2.28
N LYS A 98 9.58 9.80 -3.08
CA LYS A 98 10.89 9.11 -3.05
C LYS A 98 11.28 8.46 -1.72
N LYS A 99 10.51 8.68 -0.65
CA LYS A 99 10.71 8.17 0.70
C LYS A 99 9.49 7.39 1.13
N GLU A 100 9.75 6.19 1.66
CA GLU A 100 8.70 5.25 2.01
C GLU A 100 7.75 5.78 3.10
N SER A 101 8.29 6.47 4.11
CA SER A 101 7.52 6.99 5.25
C SER A 101 6.60 8.14 4.85
N GLU A 102 7.05 9.04 3.98
CA GLU A 102 6.25 10.14 3.44
C GLU A 102 5.15 9.62 2.52
N ALA A 103 5.51 8.69 1.61
CA ALA A 103 4.57 8.01 0.73
C ALA A 103 3.46 7.27 1.51
N TYR A 104 3.80 6.61 2.62
CA TYR A 104 2.81 5.95 3.48
C TYR A 104 1.78 6.92 4.04
N VAL A 105 2.20 8.07 4.56
CA VAL A 105 1.27 9.06 5.13
C VAL A 105 0.34 9.62 4.04
N CYS A 106 0.89 9.95 2.87
CA CYS A 106 0.10 10.38 1.72
C CYS A 106 -0.90 9.31 1.27
N PHE A 107 -0.46 8.04 1.19
CA PHE A 107 -1.30 6.92 0.81
C PHE A 107 -2.46 6.69 1.80
N CYS A 108 -2.19 6.75 3.11
CA CYS A 108 -3.24 6.70 4.13
C CYS A 108 -4.27 7.82 3.94
N GLY A 109 -3.83 9.06 3.70
CA GLY A 109 -4.74 10.19 3.43
C GLY A 109 -5.54 10.06 2.14
N LEU A 110 -4.98 9.42 1.11
CA LEU A 110 -5.72 9.09 -0.11
C LEU A 110 -6.77 8.02 0.16
N MET A 111 -6.38 6.93 0.83
CA MET A 111 -7.26 5.80 1.10
C MET A 111 -8.40 6.15 2.06
N GLN A 112 -8.23 7.10 2.98
CA GLN A 112 -9.33 7.63 3.78
C GLN A 112 -10.49 8.16 2.91
N ARG A 113 -10.19 8.71 1.74
CA ARG A 113 -11.18 9.21 0.76
C ARG A 113 -11.69 8.10 -0.17
N MET A 114 -10.80 7.18 -0.58
CA MET A 114 -11.10 6.19 -1.62
C MET A 114 -11.57 4.82 -1.09
N GLN A 115 -11.42 4.52 0.20
CA GLN A 115 -11.68 3.20 0.78
C GLN A 115 -13.06 2.62 0.45
N ALA A 116 -14.09 3.46 0.29
CA ALA A 116 -15.43 3.00 -0.07
C ALA A 116 -15.48 2.32 -1.46
N ASN A 117 -14.57 2.66 -2.37
CA ASN A 117 -14.45 2.07 -3.71
C ASN A 117 -13.71 0.72 -3.72
N PHE A 118 -13.11 0.34 -2.59
CA PHE A 118 -12.32 -0.88 -2.44
C PHE A 118 -12.95 -1.88 -1.47
N LYS A 119 -14.09 -1.55 -0.86
CA LYS A 119 -14.82 -2.52 -0.05
C LYS A 119 -15.29 -3.68 -0.94
N PRO A 120 -15.25 -4.94 -0.49
CA PRO A 120 -15.68 -6.09 -1.29
C PRO A 120 -17.10 -5.96 -1.88
N GLU A 121 -17.98 -5.19 -1.24
CA GLU A 121 -19.35 -4.92 -1.68
C GLU A 121 -19.48 -3.77 -2.69
N SER A 122 -18.43 -2.99 -2.96
CA SER A 122 -18.50 -1.87 -3.90
C SER A 122 -18.53 -2.37 -5.34
N ARG A 123 -19.73 -2.73 -5.79
CA ARG A 123 -20.12 -2.96 -7.20
C ARG A 123 -19.98 -1.70 -8.09
N ILE A 124 -19.12 -0.74 -7.76
CA ILE A 124 -19.00 0.50 -8.52
C ILE A 124 -18.25 0.26 -9.85
N ILE A 125 -17.25 -0.63 -9.87
CA ILE A 125 -16.46 -0.92 -11.08
C ILE A 125 -17.29 -1.65 -12.16
N LYS A 126 -18.40 -2.31 -11.81
CA LYS A 126 -19.28 -2.95 -12.81
C LYS A 126 -20.27 -2.00 -13.48
N THR A 127 -20.47 -0.79 -12.94
CA THR A 127 -21.49 0.14 -13.46
C THR A 127 -20.91 1.09 -14.50
N GLY A 128 -19.64 1.49 -14.37
CA GLY A 128 -18.99 2.50 -15.24
C GLY A 128 -18.55 2.01 -16.63
N PHE A 129 -18.38 0.70 -16.83
CA PHE A 129 -17.91 0.14 -18.12
C PHE A 129 -19.03 -0.40 -19.02
N ARG A 130 -20.30 -0.16 -18.70
CA ARG A 130 -21.42 -0.58 -19.57
C ARG A 130 -21.47 0.17 -20.91
N HIS A 131 -20.81 1.32 -21.00
CA HIS A 131 -20.78 2.16 -22.22
C HIS A 131 -19.52 1.98 -23.08
N LEU A 132 -18.57 1.13 -22.65
CA LEU A 132 -17.32 0.87 -23.37
C LEU A 132 -17.27 -0.51 -24.04
N ARG A 133 -18.38 -1.25 -24.07
CA ARG A 133 -18.56 -2.37 -25.01
C ARG A 133 -19.08 -1.79 -26.33
N LYS A 134 -18.17 -1.45 -27.24
CA LYS A 134 -18.42 -1.46 -28.68
C LYS A 134 -17.61 -2.60 -29.28
#